data_AF-A0A934GC87-F1
#
_entry.id   AF-A0A934GC87-F1
#
_cell.length_a   1.000
_cell.length_b   1.000
_cell.length_c   1.000
_cell.angle_alpha   90.00
_cell.angle_beta   90.00
_cell.angle_gamma   90.00
#
_symmetry.space_group_name_H-M   'P 1'
#
loop_
_entity.id
_entity.type
_entity.pdbx_description
1 polymer ?
#
loop_
_entity_poly.entity_id
_entity_poly.type
_entity_poly.pdbx_seq_one_letter_code
_entity_poly.pdbx_strand_id
1 'polypeptide(L)' 'MPYYIYRIAAFPIRRLEKLEQYAAFRDASARAKLLRAEPASGEAGTIRVILADNELHAEDLLSQQRAPQPNPDDD' A
#
# COMPACT_ATOMS: atom_id res chain seq x y z
N MET A 1 -10.23 -4.25 -12.69
CA MET A 1 -9.68 -3.63 -11.46
C MET A 1 -8.20 -3.98 -11.38
N PRO A 2 -7.29 -3.04 -11.64
CA PRO A 2 -5.86 -3.24 -11.47
C PRO A 2 -5.42 -3.18 -9.99
N TYR A 3 -4.28 -3.79 -9.72
CA TYR A 3 -3.55 -3.70 -8.47
C TYR A 3 -2.57 -2.54 -8.53
N TYR A 4 -2.69 -1.62 -7.60
CA TYR A 4 -1.78 -0.51 -7.42
C TYR A 4 -0.78 -0.81 -6.29
N ILE A 5 0.47 -0.43 -6.51
CA ILE A 5 1.52 -0.50 -5.50
C ILE A 5 1.85 0.91 -5.06
N TYR A 6 1.74 1.15 -3.75
CA TYR A 6 2.02 2.42 -3.12
C TYR A 6 3.10 2.28 -2.07
N ARG A 7 3.96 3.29 -2.00
CA ARG A 7 4.79 3.56 -0.84
C ARG A 7 4.08 4.54 0.08
N ILE A 8 3.98 4.18 1.36
CA ILE A 8 3.42 5.05 2.39
C ILE A 8 4.56 5.53 3.25
N ALA A 9 5.01 6.76 3.05
CA ALA A 9 5.89 7.42 4.01
C ALA A 9 5.03 7.91 5.18
N ALA A 10 5.45 7.63 6.42
CA ALA A 10 4.70 8.03 7.62
C ALA A 10 5.29 9.27 8.29
N PHE A 11 6.55 9.62 8.00
CA PHE A 11 7.28 10.73 8.62
C PHE A 11 8.13 11.46 7.56
N PRO A 12 8.24 12.79 7.60
CA PRO A 12 7.60 13.74 8.54
C PRO A 12 6.11 14.00 8.26
N ILE A 13 5.63 13.67 7.05
CA ILE A 13 4.22 13.80 6.65
C ILE A 13 3.81 12.49 6.01
N ARG A 14 2.56 12.08 6.27
CA ARG A 14 1.97 10.91 5.61
C ARG A 14 1.84 11.17 4.11
N ARG A 15 2.67 10.52 3.29
CA ARG A 15 2.64 10.65 1.83
C ARG A 15 2.36 9.29 1.19
N LEU A 16 1.40 9.27 0.28
CA LEU A 16 1.13 8.16 -0.61
C LEU A 16 1.88 8.44 -1.91
N GLU A 17 2.74 7.51 -2.31
CA GLU A 17 3.44 7.59 -3.58
C GLU A 17 3.12 6.35 -4.40
N LYS A 18 2.46 6.55 -5.55
CA LYS A 18 2.20 5.48 -6.50
C LYS A 18 3.53 5.07 -7.13
N LEU A 19 3.90 3.82 -6.95
CA LEU A 19 5.07 3.24 -7.59
C LEU A 19 4.68 2.66 -8.93
N GLU A 20 3.75 1.69 -8.93
CA GLU A 20 3.45 0.87 -10.11
C GLU A 20 1.99 0.38 -10.08
N GLN A 21 1.50 -0.08 -11.24
CA GLN A 21 0.19 -0.71 -11.36
C GLN A 21 0.26 -1.96 -12.25
N TYR A 22 -0.56 -2.95 -11.92
CA TYR A 22 -0.57 -4.25 -12.57
C TYR A 22 -1.99 -4.75 -12.78
N ALA A 23 -2.25 -5.46 -13.88
CA ALA A 23 -3.56 -6.09 -14.10
C ALA A 23 -3.79 -7.33 -13.21
N ALA A 24 -2.70 -7.99 -12.78
CA ALA A 24 -2.74 -9.24 -12.03
C ALA A 24 -2.06 -9.11 -10.65
N PHE A 25 -2.67 -9.74 -9.64
CA PHE A 25 -2.13 -9.75 -8.28
C PHE A 25 -0.74 -10.38 -8.20
N ARG A 26 -0.51 -11.42 -9.00
CA ARG A 26 0.76 -12.18 -9.03
C ARG A 26 1.94 -11.24 -9.31
N ASP A 27 1.80 -10.41 -10.34
CA ASP A 27 2.85 -9.48 -10.75
C ASP A 27 3.00 -8.35 -9.71
N ALA A 28 1.88 -7.82 -9.22
CA ALA A 28 1.88 -6.79 -8.19
C ALA A 28 2.57 -7.24 -6.89
N SER A 29 2.28 -8.46 -6.44
CA SER A 29 2.87 -9.03 -5.22
C SER A 29 4.35 -9.35 -5.40
N ALA A 30 4.74 -9.90 -6.55
CA ALA A 30 6.14 -10.15 -6.88
C ALA A 30 6.94 -8.84 -6.86
N ARG A 31 6.40 -7.79 -7.49
CA ARG A 31 7.03 -6.47 -7.50
C ARG A 31 7.09 -5.83 -6.12
N ALA A 32 6.01 -5.88 -5.34
CA ALA A 32 6.01 -5.39 -3.97
C ALA A 32 7.02 -6.10 -3.07
N LYS A 33 7.29 -7.39 -3.30
CA LYS A 33 8.34 -8.13 -2.60
C LYS A 33 9.74 -7.62 -2.97
N LEU A 34 9.98 -7.35 -4.25
CA LEU A 34 11.24 -6.77 -4.72
C LEU A 34 11.45 -5.36 -4.14
N LEU A 35 10.42 -4.50 -4.17
CA LEU A 35 10.47 -3.14 -3.62
C LEU A 35 10.74 -3.10 -2.11
N ARG A 36 10.28 -4.12 -1.37
CA ARG A 36 10.59 -4.28 0.07
C ARG A 36 12.00 -4.82 0.31
N ALA A 37 12.55 -5.57 -0.64
CA ALA A 37 13.89 -6.14 -0.54
C ALA A 37 14.98 -5.16 -1.03
N GLU A 38 14.62 -4.16 -1.84
CA GLU A 38 15.53 -3.08 -2.17
C GLU A 38 15.86 -2.28 -0.89
N PRO A 39 17.16 -2.09 -0.59
CA PRO A 39 17.58 -1.25 0.52
C PRO A 39 17.15 0.19 0.20
N ALA A 40 16.02 0.59 0.77
CA ALA A 40 15.45 1.91 0.56
C ALA A 40 16.53 2.96 0.81
N SER A 41 16.91 3.73 -0.22
CA SER A 41 18.00 4.71 -0.17
C SER A 41 17.68 5.97 0.67
N GLY A 42 16.95 5.82 1.77
CA GLY A 42 16.75 6.87 2.77
C GLY A 42 15.28 7.21 3.06
N GLU A 43 14.33 6.72 2.27
CA GLU A 43 12.91 7.00 2.51
C GLU A 43 12.25 5.86 3.31
N ALA A 44 12.05 6.07 4.60
CA ALA A 44 11.31 5.14 5.46
C ALA A 44 9.83 5.13 5.05
N GLY A 45 9.37 4.06 4.39
CA GLY A 45 7.98 3.92 3.98
C GLY A 45 7.55 2.47 3.82
N THR A 46 6.26 2.21 4.04
CA THR A 46 5.68 0.87 3.91
C THR A 46 5.12 0.67 2.51
N ILE A 47 5.53 -0.41 1.83
CA ILE A 47 4.97 -0.80 0.54
C ILE A 47 3.64 -1.53 0.75
N ARG A 48 2.55 -1.00 0.19
CA ARG A 48 1.22 -1.62 0.15
C ARG A 48 0.80 -1.93 -1.28
N VAL A 49 0.09 -3.04 -1.43
CA VAL A 49 -0.60 -3.41 -2.68
C VAL A 49 -2.09 -3.30 -2.43
N ILE A 50 -2.83 -2.68 -3.34
CA ILE A 50 -4.27 -2.49 -3.23
C ILE A 50 -4.97 -2.71 -4.56
N LEU A 51 -6.10 -3.42 -4.53
CA LEU A 51 -6.98 -3.56 -5.68
C LEU A 51 -7.94 -2.38 -5.71
N ALA A 52 -8.00 -1.64 -6.81
CA ALA A 52 -8.93 -0.53 -6.96
C ALA A 52 -9.40 -0.38 -8.41
N ASP A 53 -10.44 0.42 -8.63
CA ASP A 53 -10.95 0.72 -9.96
C ASP A 53 -10.07 1.71 -10.71
N ASN A 54 -9.52 2.68 -9.99
CA ASN A 54 -8.64 3.72 -10.51
C ASN A 54 -7.68 4.21 -9.40
N GLU A 55 -6.79 5.13 -9.76
CA GLU A 55 -5.79 5.70 -8.86
C GLU A 55 -6.42 6.43 -7.67
N LEU A 56 -7.44 7.26 -7.92
CA LEU A 56 -8.15 8.02 -6.89
C LEU A 56 -8.83 7.09 -5.87
N HIS A 57 -9.45 6.01 -6.34
CA HIS A 57 -10.05 4.99 -5.49
C HIS A 57 -8.98 4.25 -4.66
N ALA A 58 -7.80 3.98 -5.24
CA ALA A 58 -6.68 3.41 -4.49
C ALA A 58 -6.20 4.34 -3.37
N GLU A 59 -6.03 5.63 -3.66
CA GLU A 59 -5.63 6.63 -2.67
C GLU A 59 -6.66 6.80 -1.57
N ASP A 60 -7.95 6.83 -1.92
CA ASP A 60 -9.06 6.89 -0.95
C ASP A 60 -8.99 5.70 0.01
N LEU A 61 -8.94 4.47 -0.49
CA LEU A 61 -8.84 3.25 0.33
C LEU A 61 -7.57 3.20 1.17
N LEU A 62 -6.46 3.74 0.67
CA LEU A 62 -5.23 3.85 1.44
C LEU A 62 -5.33 4.93 2.51
N SER A 63 -6.06 6.03 2.26
CA SER A 63 -6.24 7.15 3.17
C SER A 63 -7.10 6.78 4.38
N GLN A 64 -8.11 5.91 4.18
CA GLN A 64 -9.01 5.43 5.22
C GLN A 64 -8.20 4.82 6.38
N GLN A 65 -8.28 5.44 7.56
CA GLN A 65 -7.76 4.85 8.80
C GLN A 65 -8.58 3.59 9.07
N ARG A 66 -7.94 2.43 8.92
CA ARG A 66 -8.54 1.18 9.37
C ARG A 66 -8.61 1.26 10.89
N ALA A 67 -9.81 1.46 11.45
CA ALA A 67 -10.03 1.29 12.87
C ALA A 67 -9.53 -0.12 13.25
N PRO A 68 -8.84 -0.28 14.39
CA PRO A 68 -8.50 -1.61 14.88
C PRO A 68 -9.80 -2.43 14.94
N GLN A 69 -9.78 -3.63 14.36
CA GLN A 69 -10.90 -4.56 14.49
C GLN A 69 -11.15 -4.75 15.99
N PRO A 70 -12.39 -4.62 16.48
CA PRO A 70 -12.69 -4.93 17.86
C PRO A 70 -12.29 -6.39 18.09
N ASN A 71 -11.45 -6.62 19.10
CA ASN A 71 -11.03 -7.96 19.48
C ASN A 71 -12.30 -8.75 19.88
N PRO A 72 -12.56 -9.92 19.29
CA PRO A 72 -13.72 -10.74 19.64
C PRO A 72 -13.54 -11.52 20.96
N ASP A 73 -12.59 -11.14 21.82
CA ASP A 73 -12.21 -11.84 23.07
C ASP A 73 -12.58 -11.05 24.35
N ASP A 74 -13.42 -10.01 24.25
CA ASP A 74 -14.06 -9.39 25.42
C ASP A 74 -15.44 -10.03 25.67
N ASP A 75 -15.49 -11.27 26.17
CA ASP A 75 -16.62 -11.82 26.98
C ASP A 75 -16.22 -13.09 27.77
#